data_AF-A0A9D6BNW7-F1
#
_entry.id   AF-A0A9D6BNW7-F1
#
_cell.length_a   1.000
_cell.length_b   1.000
_cell.length_c   1.000
_cell.angle_alpha   90.00
_cell.angle_beta   90.00
_cell.angle_gamma   90.00
#
_symmetry.space_group_name_H-M   'P 1'
#
loop_
_entity.id
_entity.type
_entity.pdbx_description
1 polymer ?
#
loop_
_entity_poly.entity_id
_entity_poly.type
_entity_poly.pdbx_seq_one_letter_code
_entity_poly.pdbx_strand_id
1 'polypeptide(L)'
;MEEQDGEEAIRRSWLRWLGVGTGSLALVLVALWTQRAPIAENFVSRELNRRGVQASYDLVDVGLRTQRIENIVLGSPSRPDLTAQWVEVDIAFAGLTPQVAAVRAGGVRLHGAYKDGVLRLGELDKFRDPASTAPFSLPDILLTLNDARLRLDSDAGQIGLRIDGDGRLPSGFRGKVAAVMPRAAMAGCGLTDGTALLDITMRQGQPRLVGPVRAAALACRDADTAMARPVAAIDLTLGKALDRWSGHVDLSGEALKSNGVVLAAPTGRVDFDGSAAAIQGRARLNAQVLAGNGAQLEHAALTGAWSFKGDEARVQGQLSGRQLRLSSRDPLATLRESAAATP
;
A
#
# COMPACT_ATOMS: atom_id res chain seq x y z
N MET A 1 -73.79 41.79 -30.59
CA MET A 1 -72.80 40.69 -30.59
C MET A 1 -71.44 41.38 -30.67
N GLU A 2 -71.05 42.05 -29.58
CA GLU A 2 -70.00 43.09 -29.62
C GLU A 2 -69.29 43.25 -28.26
N GLU A 3 -69.24 42.18 -27.46
CA GLU A 3 -68.56 42.17 -26.15
C GLU A 3 -67.43 41.14 -26.03
N GLN A 4 -67.07 40.42 -27.11
CA GLN A 4 -66.04 39.37 -27.07
C GLN A 4 -64.64 39.79 -27.56
N ASP A 5 -64.47 40.97 -28.19
CA ASP A 5 -63.16 41.37 -28.78
C ASP A 5 -62.21 42.08 -27.79
N GLY A 6 -62.69 42.55 -26.64
CA GLY A 6 -61.86 43.27 -25.65
C GLY A 6 -61.00 42.37 -24.76
N GLU A 7 -61.48 41.16 -24.45
CA GLU A 7 -60.81 40.22 -23.53
C GLU A 7 -59.63 39.48 -24.17
N GLU A 8 -59.66 39.23 -25.49
CA GLU A 8 -58.54 38.57 -26.19
C GLU A 8 -57.30 39.46 -26.33
N ALA A 9 -57.50 40.78 -26.53
CA ALA A 9 -56.41 41.73 -26.73
C ALA A 9 -55.58 41.94 -25.45
N ILE A 10 -56.24 41.99 -24.29
CA ILE A 10 -55.57 42.15 -22.98
C ILE A 10 -54.80 40.87 -22.61
N ARG A 11 -55.35 39.69 -22.91
CA ARG A 11 -54.68 38.41 -22.66
C ARG A 11 -53.42 38.24 -23.51
N ARG A 12 -53.43 38.64 -24.78
CA ARG A 12 -52.23 38.62 -25.66
C ARG A 12 -51.14 39.61 -25.24
N SER A 13 -51.52 40.77 -24.70
CA SER A 13 -50.54 41.76 -24.18
C SER A 13 -49.88 41.26 -22.89
N TRP A 14 -50.66 40.67 -21.97
CA TRP A 14 -50.14 40.15 -20.71
C TRP A 14 -49.25 38.90 -20.88
N LEU A 15 -49.57 38.03 -21.84
CA LEU A 15 -48.71 36.90 -22.26
C LEU A 15 -47.38 37.36 -22.88
N ARG A 16 -47.36 38.48 -23.61
CA ARG A 16 -46.11 39.07 -24.15
C ARG A 16 -45.24 39.65 -23.04
N TRP A 17 -45.82 40.26 -22.00
CA TRP A 17 -45.08 40.77 -20.84
C TRP A 17 -44.57 39.65 -19.92
N LEU A 18 -45.34 38.57 -19.73
CA LEU A 18 -44.87 37.37 -19.03
C LEU A 18 -43.72 36.69 -19.77
N GLY A 19 -43.76 36.60 -21.11
CA GLY A 19 -42.69 36.03 -21.93
C GLY A 19 -41.39 36.86 -21.92
N VAL A 20 -41.49 38.20 -21.88
CA VAL A 20 -40.32 39.08 -21.72
C VAL A 20 -39.73 38.97 -20.32
N GLY A 21 -40.57 38.83 -19.29
CA GLY A 21 -40.11 38.63 -17.89
C GLY A 21 -39.45 37.28 -17.64
N THR A 22 -39.99 36.19 -18.20
CA THR A 22 -39.36 34.85 -18.11
C THR A 22 -38.14 34.73 -18.99
N GLY A 23 -38.14 35.31 -20.20
CA GLY A 23 -36.98 35.33 -21.09
C GLY A 23 -35.79 36.10 -20.51
N SER A 24 -36.04 37.26 -19.89
CA SER A 24 -35.00 38.05 -19.21
C SER A 24 -34.48 37.36 -17.95
N LEU A 25 -35.35 36.75 -17.13
CA LEU A 25 -34.92 35.94 -15.99
C LEU A 25 -34.11 34.71 -16.42
N ALA A 26 -34.53 34.02 -17.47
CA ALA A 26 -33.79 32.89 -18.04
C ALA A 26 -32.43 33.34 -18.60
N LEU A 27 -32.35 34.49 -19.27
CA LEU A 27 -31.09 35.05 -19.76
C LEU A 27 -30.15 35.48 -18.61
N VAL A 28 -30.69 36.04 -17.53
CA VAL A 28 -29.92 36.38 -16.33
C VAL A 28 -29.42 35.12 -15.63
N LEU A 29 -30.25 34.09 -15.52
CA LEU A 29 -29.87 32.78 -14.96
C LEU A 29 -28.83 32.07 -15.83
N VAL A 30 -28.97 32.11 -17.16
CA VAL A 30 -27.98 31.58 -18.11
C VAL A 30 -26.68 32.38 -18.03
N ALA A 31 -26.75 33.72 -17.94
CA ALA A 31 -25.57 34.57 -17.77
C ALA A 31 -24.85 34.29 -16.45
N LEU A 32 -25.58 34.18 -15.34
CA LEU A 32 -25.07 33.77 -14.02
C LEU A 32 -24.51 32.34 -14.04
N TRP A 33 -25.10 31.44 -14.83
CA TRP A 33 -24.62 30.07 -15.01
C TRP A 33 -23.35 30.01 -15.87
N THR A 34 -23.25 30.82 -16.92
CA THR A 34 -22.01 30.96 -17.73
C THR A 34 -20.87 31.67 -16.98
N GLN A 35 -21.18 32.51 -15.98
CA GLN A 35 -20.18 33.14 -15.11
C GLN A 35 -19.64 32.22 -14.00
N ARG A 36 -20.14 30.97 -13.90
CA ARG A 36 -19.78 30.06 -12.81
C ARG A 36 -18.41 29.39 -12.97
N ALA A 37 -17.93 29.23 -14.21
CA ALA A 37 -16.65 28.59 -14.52
C ALA A 37 -15.40 29.38 -14.04
N PRO A 38 -15.27 30.72 -14.25
CA PRO A 38 -14.02 31.43 -13.97
C PRO A 38 -13.71 31.72 -12.48
N ILE A 39 -14.61 31.41 -11.53
CA ILE A 39 -14.39 31.68 -10.10
C ILE A 39 -13.63 30.55 -9.40
N ALA A 40 -13.87 29.30 -9.81
CA ALA A 40 -13.22 28.12 -9.22
C ALA A 40 -11.76 27.93 -9.69
N GLU A 41 -11.47 28.26 -10.95
CA GLU A 41 -10.10 28.27 -11.49
C GLU A 41 -9.16 29.13 -10.63
N ASN A 42 -9.64 30.28 -10.17
CA ASN A 42 -8.86 31.20 -9.36
C ASN A 42 -8.64 30.72 -7.92
N PHE A 43 -9.51 29.89 -7.32
CA PHE A 43 -9.32 29.44 -5.94
C PHE A 43 -8.28 28.31 -5.83
N VAL A 44 -8.43 27.27 -6.66
CA VAL A 44 -7.52 26.12 -6.67
C VAL A 44 -6.11 26.55 -7.07
N SER A 45 -5.97 27.35 -8.14
CA SER A 45 -4.67 27.89 -8.55
C SER A 45 -4.04 28.78 -7.48
N ARG A 46 -4.82 29.60 -6.75
CA ARG A 46 -4.28 30.42 -5.66
C ARG A 46 -3.80 29.60 -4.48
N GLU A 47 -4.54 28.57 -4.07
CA GLU A 47 -4.14 27.72 -2.93
C GLU A 47 -2.94 26.84 -3.28
N LEU A 48 -2.86 26.33 -4.52
CA LEU A 48 -1.68 25.61 -5.02
C LEU A 48 -0.47 26.53 -5.09
N ASN A 49 -0.60 27.73 -5.65
CA ASN A 49 0.48 28.73 -5.68
C ASN A 49 0.91 29.17 -4.28
N ARG A 50 -0.01 29.33 -3.34
CA ARG A 50 0.28 29.67 -1.94
C ARG A 50 1.14 28.61 -1.26
N ARG A 51 0.90 27.33 -1.56
CA ARG A 51 1.72 26.20 -1.08
C ARG A 51 2.95 25.94 -1.94
N GLY A 52 3.15 26.73 -3.00
CA GLY A 52 4.25 26.57 -3.95
C GLY A 52 4.19 25.24 -4.71
N VAL A 53 2.99 24.67 -4.88
CA VAL A 53 2.79 23.41 -5.59
C VAL A 53 2.82 23.65 -7.09
N GLN A 54 3.71 22.98 -7.81
CA GLN A 54 3.74 23.01 -9.27
C GLN A 54 2.69 22.04 -9.80
N ALA A 55 1.64 22.57 -10.44
CA ALA A 55 0.53 21.78 -10.95
C ALA A 55 0.06 22.28 -12.33
N SER A 56 -0.28 21.34 -13.21
CA SER A 56 -1.02 21.56 -14.45
C SER A 56 -2.25 20.65 -14.43
N TYR A 57 -3.41 21.18 -14.81
CA TYR A 57 -4.66 20.41 -14.82
C TYR A 57 -5.70 21.05 -15.74
N ASP A 58 -6.61 20.23 -16.25
CA ASP A 58 -7.79 20.67 -16.98
C ASP A 58 -9.00 20.63 -16.04
N LEU A 59 -9.63 21.77 -15.79
CA LEU A 59 -10.83 21.84 -14.95
C LEU A 59 -12.07 21.62 -15.83
N VAL A 60 -12.53 20.36 -15.90
CA VAL A 60 -13.58 19.95 -16.85
C VAL A 60 -14.98 20.15 -16.29
N ASP A 61 -15.20 19.93 -14.99
CA ASP A 61 -16.50 20.16 -14.36
C ASP A 61 -16.38 20.67 -12.91
N VAL A 62 -17.10 21.75 -12.63
CA VAL A 62 -17.22 22.37 -11.30
C VAL A 62 -18.69 22.38 -10.90
N GLY A 63 -19.14 21.25 -10.37
CA GLY A 63 -20.46 21.11 -9.77
C GLY A 63 -20.56 21.85 -8.42
N LEU A 64 -21.78 22.01 -7.90
CA LEU A 64 -22.02 22.60 -6.56
C LEU A 64 -21.39 21.81 -5.41
N ARG A 65 -21.22 20.50 -5.59
CA ARG A 65 -20.77 19.56 -4.54
C ARG A 65 -19.63 18.66 -4.98
N THR A 66 -19.45 18.49 -6.28
CA THR A 66 -18.49 17.57 -6.90
C THR A 66 -17.58 18.38 -7.81
N GLN A 67 -16.28 18.24 -7.62
CA GLN A 67 -15.26 18.89 -8.44
C GLN A 67 -14.50 17.80 -9.19
N ARG A 68 -14.60 17.79 -10.51
CA ARG A 68 -13.87 16.84 -11.36
C ARG A 68 -12.76 17.57 -12.10
N ILE A 69 -11.55 17.08 -11.87
CA ILE A 69 -10.31 17.60 -12.46
C ILE A 69 -9.73 16.49 -13.32
N GLU A 70 -9.34 16.81 -14.55
CA GLU A 70 -8.74 15.86 -15.48
C GLU A 70 -7.31 16.23 -15.82
N ASN A 71 -6.56 15.26 -16.34
CA ASN A 71 -5.19 15.43 -16.84
C ASN A 71 -4.26 16.15 -15.85
N ILE A 72 -4.34 15.73 -14.59
CA ILE A 72 -3.57 16.34 -13.50
C ILE A 72 -2.11 15.91 -13.65
N VAL A 73 -1.22 16.89 -13.56
CA VAL A 73 0.22 16.72 -13.50
C VAL A 73 0.74 17.57 -12.35
N LEU A 74 1.36 16.95 -11.35
CA LEU A 74 2.07 17.62 -10.28
C LEU A 74 3.58 17.44 -10.46
N GLY A 75 4.32 18.54 -10.38
CA GLY A 75 5.78 18.59 -10.54
C GLY A 75 6.20 19.00 -11.95
N SER A 76 7.44 18.68 -12.30
CA SER A 76 7.99 19.01 -13.62
C SER A 76 7.28 18.21 -14.73
N PRO A 77 6.82 18.83 -15.84
CA PRO A 77 6.19 18.09 -16.94
C PRO A 77 7.08 17.00 -17.55
N SER A 78 8.40 17.16 -17.51
CA SER A 78 9.37 16.18 -18.01
C SER A 78 9.61 15.00 -17.06
N ARG A 79 9.33 15.18 -15.76
CA ARG A 79 9.43 14.15 -14.71
C ARG A 79 8.39 14.46 -13.63
N PRO A 80 7.12 14.10 -13.87
CA PRO A 80 6.06 14.41 -12.94
C PRO A 80 6.21 13.57 -11.67
N ASP A 81 5.93 14.18 -10.52
CA ASP A 81 5.86 13.46 -9.25
C ASP A 81 4.54 12.71 -9.17
N LEU A 82 3.44 13.33 -9.63
CA LEU A 82 2.14 12.68 -9.74
C LEU A 82 1.47 13.03 -11.06
N THR A 83 0.84 12.05 -11.70
CA THR A 83 -0.15 12.27 -12.75
C THR A 83 -1.44 11.56 -12.41
N ALA A 84 -2.59 12.10 -12.79
CA ALA A 84 -3.86 11.38 -12.72
C ALA A 84 -4.70 11.71 -13.96
N GLN A 85 -5.39 10.71 -14.52
CA GLN A 85 -6.31 10.94 -15.64
C GLN A 85 -7.50 11.76 -15.18
N TRP A 86 -8.03 11.44 -14.01
CA TRP A 86 -9.09 12.21 -13.37
C TRP A 86 -9.05 12.05 -11.85
N VAL A 87 -9.47 13.10 -11.15
CA VAL A 87 -9.75 13.10 -9.72
C VAL A 87 -11.09 13.82 -9.52
N GLU A 88 -11.95 13.19 -8.74
CA GLU A 88 -13.23 13.73 -8.34
C GLU A 88 -13.25 13.88 -6.82
N VAL A 89 -13.56 15.09 -6.35
CA VAL A 89 -13.64 15.41 -4.93
C VAL A 89 -15.06 15.84 -4.60
N ASP A 90 -15.69 15.12 -3.68
CA ASP A 90 -17.00 15.48 -3.13
C ASP A 90 -16.81 16.26 -1.82
N ILE A 91 -17.48 17.40 -1.73
CA ILE A 91 -17.51 18.24 -0.53
C ILE A 91 -18.87 18.05 0.15
N ALA A 92 -18.83 17.74 1.45
CA ALA A 92 -19.98 17.81 2.33
C ALA A 92 -19.83 19.00 3.29
N PHE A 93 -20.94 19.42 3.90
CA PHE A 93 -20.95 20.48 4.89
C PHE A 93 -21.35 19.89 6.25
N ALA A 94 -20.50 20.06 7.25
CA ALA A 94 -20.84 19.85 8.65
C ALA A 94 -21.14 21.22 9.27
N GLY A 95 -22.43 21.58 9.36
CA GLY A 95 -22.84 22.94 9.67
C GLY A 95 -22.43 23.90 8.57
N LEU A 96 -21.60 24.91 8.89
CA LEU A 96 -21.07 25.90 7.95
C LEU A 96 -19.68 25.55 7.40
N THR A 97 -19.05 24.49 7.91
CA THR A 97 -17.69 24.10 7.54
C THR A 97 -17.70 23.08 6.40
N PRO A 98 -17.14 23.39 5.22
CA PRO A 98 -16.94 22.41 4.17
C PRO A 98 -15.88 21.39 4.59
N GLN A 99 -16.13 20.13 4.28
CA GLN A 99 -15.21 19.01 4.52
C GLN A 99 -15.20 18.09 3.29
N VAL A 100 -14.04 17.52 2.99
CA VAL A 100 -13.93 16.49 1.95
C VAL A 100 -14.66 15.25 2.45
N ALA A 101 -15.63 14.77 1.68
CA ALA A 101 -16.44 13.60 2.02
C ALA A 101 -16.04 12.37 1.21
N ALA A 102 -15.68 12.58 -0.07
CA ALA A 102 -15.21 11.51 -0.93
C ALA A 102 -14.11 11.99 -1.87
N VAL A 103 -13.20 11.08 -2.20
CA VAL A 103 -12.19 11.23 -3.23
C VAL A 103 -12.26 10.00 -4.13
N ARG A 104 -12.46 10.21 -5.42
CA ARG A 104 -12.36 9.17 -6.44
C ARG A 104 -11.25 9.55 -7.40
N ALA A 105 -10.36 8.63 -7.72
CA ALA A 105 -9.25 8.90 -8.62
C ALA A 105 -9.03 7.73 -9.58
N GLY A 106 -8.69 8.08 -10.82
CA GLY A 106 -8.42 7.10 -11.87
C GLY A 106 -7.12 7.36 -12.62
N GLY A 107 -6.41 6.28 -12.97
CA GLY A 107 -5.18 6.35 -13.75
C GLY A 107 -4.07 7.12 -13.03
N VAL A 108 -4.01 7.02 -11.70
CA VAL A 108 -3.02 7.71 -10.88
C VAL A 108 -1.65 7.06 -11.11
N ARG A 109 -0.62 7.87 -11.32
CA ARG A 109 0.78 7.45 -11.37
C ARG A 109 1.55 8.35 -10.44
N LEU A 110 2.13 7.77 -9.40
CA LEU A 110 2.91 8.46 -8.39
C LEU A 110 4.35 7.98 -8.45
N HIS A 111 5.27 8.93 -8.32
CA HIS A 111 6.70 8.70 -8.17
C HIS A 111 7.12 9.21 -6.81
N GLY A 112 7.76 8.35 -6.02
CA GLY A 112 8.25 8.70 -4.70
C GLY A 112 9.60 8.06 -4.41
N ALA A 113 10.19 8.47 -3.30
CA ALA A 113 11.40 7.86 -2.75
C ALA A 113 11.23 7.60 -1.26
N TYR A 114 11.74 6.46 -0.78
CA TYR A 114 11.80 6.12 0.63
C TYR A 114 13.26 5.89 1.02
N LYS A 115 13.90 6.91 1.57
CA LYS A 115 15.33 6.89 1.90
C LYS A 115 15.55 7.37 3.31
N ASP A 116 16.42 6.69 4.04
CA ASP A 116 16.77 7.02 5.43
C ASP A 116 15.55 7.05 6.36
N GLY A 117 14.58 6.17 6.10
CA GLY A 117 13.31 6.11 6.85
C GLY A 117 12.31 7.22 6.50
N VAL A 118 12.65 8.12 5.56
CA VAL A 118 11.81 9.26 5.17
C VAL A 118 11.14 9.00 3.82
N LEU A 119 9.81 9.02 3.81
CA LEU A 119 9.01 9.02 2.59
C LEU A 119 8.96 10.43 1.99
N ARG A 120 9.34 10.54 0.72
CA ARG A 120 9.28 11.75 -0.10
C ARG A 120 8.38 11.48 -1.30
N LEU A 121 7.31 12.24 -1.45
CA LEU A 121 6.35 12.15 -2.54
C LEU A 121 6.41 13.36 -3.49
N GLY A 122 7.46 14.18 -3.35
CA GLY A 122 7.70 15.32 -4.22
C GLY A 122 6.71 16.45 -3.94
N GLU A 123 6.03 16.94 -4.97
CA GLU A 123 5.02 18.00 -4.82
C GLU A 123 3.88 17.65 -3.85
N LEU A 124 3.58 16.36 -3.63
CA LEU A 124 2.59 15.95 -2.64
C LEU A 124 2.98 16.29 -1.19
N ASP A 125 4.28 16.37 -0.89
CA ASP A 125 4.76 16.64 0.47
C ASP A 125 4.37 18.05 0.95
N LYS A 126 4.13 18.99 0.03
CA LYS A 126 3.73 20.37 0.31
C LYS A 126 2.28 20.51 0.78
N PHE A 127 1.46 19.46 0.63
CA PHE A 127 0.10 19.45 1.17
C PHE A 127 0.08 19.14 2.67
N ARG A 128 1.16 18.58 3.22
CA ARG A 128 1.31 18.34 4.65
C ARG A 128 1.76 19.61 5.35
N ASP A 129 1.21 19.87 6.53
CA ASP A 129 1.73 20.89 7.42
C ASP A 129 3.08 20.43 7.99
N PRO A 130 4.21 21.09 7.66
CA PRO A 130 5.54 20.68 8.11
C PRO A 130 5.74 20.85 9.63
N ALA A 131 4.90 21.65 10.30
CA ALA A 131 4.99 21.89 11.74
C ALA A 131 4.04 20.98 12.56
N SER A 132 3.20 20.17 11.90
CA SER A 132 2.23 19.34 12.59
C SER A 132 2.91 18.19 13.34
N THR A 133 2.74 18.17 14.66
CA THR A 133 3.15 17.08 15.55
C THR A 133 2.00 16.11 15.87
N ALA A 134 0.85 16.29 15.20
CA ALA A 134 -0.32 15.46 15.44
C ALA A 134 -0.03 14.00 15.10
N PRO A 135 -0.50 13.03 15.91
CA PRO A 135 -0.40 11.62 15.56
C PRO A 135 -1.05 11.35 14.20
N PHE A 136 -0.44 10.45 13.42
CA PHE A 136 -1.02 10.04 12.14
C PHE A 136 -2.44 9.50 12.37
N SER A 137 -3.39 10.01 11.59
CA SER A 137 -4.75 9.49 11.54
C SER A 137 -5.20 9.42 10.09
N LEU A 138 -5.98 8.39 9.78
CA LEU A 138 -6.56 8.24 8.46
C LEU A 138 -7.67 9.27 8.26
N PRO A 139 -7.73 9.94 7.11
CA PRO A 139 -8.78 10.91 6.82
C PRO A 139 -10.15 10.22 6.78
N ASP A 140 -11.16 10.91 7.29
CA ASP A 140 -12.53 10.41 7.29
C ASP A 140 -13.23 10.67 5.95
N ILE A 141 -12.85 9.89 4.93
CA ILE A 141 -13.38 10.01 3.57
C ILE A 141 -13.80 8.66 2.99
N LEU A 142 -14.72 8.70 2.03
CA LEU A 142 -14.89 7.63 1.04
C LEU A 142 -13.76 7.75 0.01
N LEU A 143 -13.01 6.68 -0.20
CA LEU A 143 -11.94 6.62 -1.20
C LEU A 143 -12.31 5.61 -2.28
N THR A 144 -12.10 5.97 -3.55
CA THR A 144 -12.11 5.03 -4.67
C THR A 144 -10.85 5.25 -5.51
N LEU A 145 -10.07 4.19 -5.69
CA LEU A 145 -8.87 4.18 -6.51
C LEU A 145 -9.05 3.18 -7.64
N ASN A 146 -8.94 3.66 -8.88
CA ASN A 146 -8.95 2.85 -10.09
C ASN A 146 -7.61 3.01 -10.82
N ASP A 147 -6.83 1.94 -10.94
CA ASP A 147 -5.50 1.92 -11.57
C ASP A 147 -4.54 2.94 -10.94
N ALA A 148 -4.41 2.94 -9.61
CA ALA A 148 -3.42 3.76 -8.93
C ALA A 148 -2.07 3.04 -8.89
N ARG A 149 -1.05 3.60 -9.53
CA ARG A 149 0.29 3.03 -9.62
C ARG A 149 1.30 3.91 -8.90
N LEU A 150 2.19 3.31 -8.15
CA LEU A 150 3.27 4.00 -7.44
C LEU A 150 4.61 3.35 -7.80
N ARG A 151 5.59 4.15 -8.18
CA ARG A 151 7.01 3.76 -8.24
C ARG A 151 7.73 4.39 -7.06
N LEU A 152 8.25 3.56 -6.18
CA LEU A 152 8.99 3.98 -4.98
C LEU A 152 10.46 3.58 -5.10
N ASP A 153 11.35 4.55 -5.13
CA ASP A 153 12.79 4.30 -5.03
C ASP A 153 13.19 4.21 -3.56
N SER A 154 13.54 3.01 -3.09
CA SER A 154 13.99 2.78 -1.71
C SER A 154 15.49 2.52 -1.63
N ASP A 155 16.05 2.61 -0.42
CA ASP A 155 17.45 2.21 -0.16
C ASP A 155 17.71 0.74 -0.52
N ALA A 156 16.66 -0.09 -0.45
CA ALA A 156 16.74 -1.48 -0.83
C ALA A 156 16.65 -1.71 -2.34
N GLY A 157 16.14 -0.76 -3.11
CA GLY A 157 15.83 -0.93 -4.54
C GLY A 157 14.48 -0.35 -4.92
N GLN A 158 14.10 -0.50 -6.19
CA GLN A 158 12.87 0.05 -6.72
C GLN A 158 11.68 -0.88 -6.48
N ILE A 159 10.58 -0.32 -6.00
CA ILE A 159 9.30 -1.02 -5.79
C ILE A 159 8.27 -0.40 -6.73
N GLY A 160 7.62 -1.22 -7.54
CA GLY A 160 6.41 -0.86 -8.26
C GLY A 160 5.19 -1.37 -7.51
N LEU A 161 4.18 -0.53 -7.31
CA LEU A 161 2.91 -0.89 -6.68
C LEU A 161 1.75 -0.52 -7.61
N ARG A 162 0.70 -1.31 -7.56
CA ARG A 162 -0.63 -1.00 -8.10
C ARG A 162 -1.65 -1.23 -7.00
N ILE A 163 -2.54 -0.27 -6.82
CA ILE A 163 -3.59 -0.25 -5.81
C ILE A 163 -4.91 0.01 -6.52
N ASP A 164 -5.89 -0.85 -6.26
CA ASP A 164 -7.27 -0.67 -6.69
C ASP A 164 -8.16 -0.94 -5.47
N GLY A 165 -9.20 -0.15 -5.25
CA GLY A 165 -10.09 -0.36 -4.12
C GLY A 165 -11.07 0.77 -3.87
N ASP A 166 -12.08 0.48 -3.05
CA ASP A 166 -13.15 1.42 -2.75
C ASP A 166 -13.68 1.26 -1.32
N GLY A 167 -14.29 2.33 -0.81
CA GLY A 167 -15.05 2.36 0.44
C GLY A 167 -14.56 3.41 1.43
N ARG A 168 -15.14 3.41 2.63
CA ARG A 168 -14.84 4.39 3.68
C ARG A 168 -13.52 4.06 4.37
N LEU A 169 -12.54 4.96 4.30
CA LEU A 169 -11.18 4.73 4.80
C LEU A 169 -11.12 4.36 6.28
N PRO A 170 -11.85 5.03 7.20
CA PRO A 170 -11.84 4.60 8.60
C PRO A 170 -12.49 3.23 8.82
N SER A 171 -13.46 2.82 8.01
CA SER A 171 -14.11 1.53 8.19
C SER A 171 -14.93 1.17 6.96
N GLY A 172 -14.53 0.10 6.26
CA GLY A 172 -15.26 -0.41 5.11
C GLY A 172 -14.51 -0.37 3.79
N PHE A 173 -13.37 0.35 3.71
CA PHE A 173 -12.51 0.29 2.52
C PHE A 173 -12.01 -1.14 2.29
N ARG A 174 -12.08 -1.58 1.03
CA ARG A 174 -11.56 -2.86 0.54
C ARG A 174 -10.79 -2.62 -0.75
N GLY A 175 -9.63 -3.20 -0.87
CA GLY A 175 -8.81 -3.06 -2.06
C GLY A 175 -7.84 -4.20 -2.25
N LYS A 176 -7.11 -4.14 -3.36
CA LYS A 176 -6.04 -5.05 -3.74
C LYS A 176 -4.79 -4.25 -4.01
N VAL A 177 -3.65 -4.79 -3.59
CA VAL A 177 -2.33 -4.26 -3.88
C VAL A 177 -1.52 -5.33 -4.55
N ALA A 178 -1.03 -5.02 -5.74
CA ALA A 178 0.02 -5.78 -6.39
C ALA A 178 1.33 -5.00 -6.23
N ALA A 179 2.38 -5.62 -5.72
CA ALA A 179 3.71 -5.02 -5.65
C ALA A 179 4.74 -5.90 -6.34
N VAL A 180 5.72 -5.26 -6.97
CA VAL A 180 6.84 -5.91 -7.65
C VAL A 180 8.15 -5.22 -7.29
N MET A 181 9.17 -6.03 -7.05
CA MET A 181 10.51 -5.58 -6.69
C MET A 181 11.51 -6.50 -7.40
N PRO A 182 11.97 -6.14 -8.63
CA PRO A 182 12.81 -7.02 -9.45
C PRO A 182 14.09 -7.43 -8.75
N ARG A 183 14.71 -6.48 -8.04
CA ARG A 183 15.85 -6.73 -7.15
C ARG A 183 15.75 -5.86 -5.91
N ALA A 184 16.09 -6.45 -4.77
CA ALA A 184 16.31 -5.73 -3.53
C ALA A 184 17.67 -6.09 -2.94
N ALA A 185 18.32 -5.13 -2.28
CA ALA A 185 19.53 -5.33 -1.51
C ALA A 185 19.49 -4.44 -0.25
N MET A 186 19.36 -5.04 0.92
CA MET A 186 19.37 -4.31 2.21
C MET A 186 20.10 -5.13 3.27
N ALA A 187 20.91 -4.48 4.12
CA ALA A 187 21.58 -5.10 5.27
C ALA A 187 22.25 -6.46 4.96
N GLY A 188 23.02 -6.55 3.87
CA GLY A 188 23.72 -7.77 3.47
C GLY A 188 22.84 -8.86 2.82
N CYS A 189 21.52 -8.64 2.79
CA CYS A 189 20.54 -9.51 2.15
C CYS A 189 20.14 -9.00 0.75
N GLY A 190 20.02 -9.93 -0.20
CA GLY A 190 19.50 -9.70 -1.54
C GLY A 190 18.23 -10.52 -1.80
N LEU A 191 17.26 -9.92 -2.50
CA LEU A 191 16.03 -10.55 -2.97
C LEU A 191 15.95 -10.42 -4.49
N THR A 192 15.51 -11.47 -5.19
CA THR A 192 15.30 -11.45 -6.65
C THR A 192 13.86 -11.78 -6.99
N ASP A 193 13.27 -11.00 -7.91
CA ASP A 193 11.91 -11.13 -8.42
C ASP A 193 10.85 -11.19 -7.31
N GLY A 194 10.94 -10.25 -6.37
CA GLY A 194 9.95 -10.06 -5.32
C GLY A 194 8.60 -9.65 -5.91
N THR A 195 7.53 -10.34 -5.52
CA THR A 195 6.15 -10.01 -5.88
C THR A 195 5.24 -10.15 -4.68
N ALA A 196 4.21 -9.31 -4.59
CA ALA A 196 3.18 -9.41 -3.58
C ALA A 196 1.81 -9.19 -4.20
N LEU A 197 0.81 -9.95 -3.78
CA LEU A 197 -0.59 -9.71 -4.09
C LEU A 197 -1.37 -9.75 -2.77
N LEU A 198 -1.78 -8.58 -2.29
CA LEU A 198 -2.35 -8.40 -0.96
C LEU A 198 -3.77 -7.82 -1.08
N ASP A 199 -4.71 -8.37 -0.35
CA ASP A 199 -5.99 -7.73 -0.06
C ASP A 199 -5.80 -6.75 1.11
N ILE A 200 -6.36 -5.56 0.99
CA ILE A 200 -6.42 -4.54 2.04
C ILE A 200 -7.86 -4.40 2.49
N THR A 201 -8.08 -4.46 3.79
CA THR A 201 -9.38 -4.14 4.39
C THR A 201 -9.21 -3.17 5.55
N MET A 202 -10.13 -2.21 5.68
CA MET A 202 -10.13 -1.25 6.78
C MET A 202 -11.27 -1.55 7.76
N ARG A 203 -10.95 -1.66 9.06
CA ARG A 203 -11.94 -1.81 10.13
C ARG A 203 -11.59 -0.89 11.30
N GLN A 204 -12.47 0.05 11.63
CA GLN A 204 -12.30 0.95 12.80
C GLN A 204 -10.92 1.64 12.87
N GLY A 205 -10.39 2.07 11.72
CA GLY A 205 -9.11 2.74 11.56
C GLY A 205 -7.91 1.80 11.48
N GLN A 206 -8.14 0.48 11.51
CA GLN A 206 -7.10 -0.55 11.47
C GLN A 206 -7.05 -1.19 10.07
N PRO A 207 -5.95 -0.99 9.33
CA PRO A 207 -5.69 -1.74 8.10
C PRO A 207 -5.38 -3.19 8.41
N ARG A 208 -5.94 -4.10 7.62
CA ARG A 208 -5.53 -5.49 7.55
C ARG A 208 -5.08 -5.84 6.14
N LEU A 209 -3.88 -6.39 6.03
CA LEU A 209 -3.21 -6.81 4.80
C LEU A 209 -3.14 -8.33 4.79
N VAL A 210 -3.73 -8.97 3.78
CA VAL A 210 -3.74 -10.43 3.67
C VAL A 210 -3.30 -10.86 2.27
N GLY A 211 -2.31 -11.71 2.16
CA GLY A 211 -1.98 -12.33 0.89
C GLY A 211 -0.53 -12.80 0.77
N PRO A 212 -0.20 -13.47 -0.34
CA PRO A 212 1.13 -13.99 -0.56
C PRO A 212 2.12 -12.93 -1.04
N VAL A 213 3.32 -13.02 -0.48
CA VAL A 213 4.56 -12.44 -0.98
C VAL A 213 5.45 -13.59 -1.47
N ARG A 214 6.04 -13.46 -2.64
CA ARG A 214 6.89 -14.47 -3.27
C ARG A 214 8.17 -13.84 -3.77
N ALA A 215 9.23 -14.62 -3.85
CA ALA A 215 10.43 -14.25 -4.59
C ALA A 215 11.05 -15.47 -5.27
N ALA A 216 11.90 -15.24 -6.26
CA ALA A 216 12.67 -16.32 -6.87
C ALA A 216 13.77 -16.83 -5.91
N ALA A 217 14.41 -15.91 -5.19
CA ALA A 217 15.45 -16.23 -4.21
C ALA A 217 15.62 -15.11 -3.18
N LEU A 218 16.07 -15.49 -1.99
CA LEU A 218 16.55 -14.62 -0.92
C LEU A 218 17.93 -15.10 -0.48
N ALA A 219 18.92 -14.22 -0.35
CA ALA A 219 20.25 -14.58 0.13
C ALA A 219 20.86 -13.48 1.00
N CYS A 220 21.25 -13.81 2.23
CA CYS A 220 21.95 -12.95 3.17
C CYS A 220 23.40 -13.41 3.32
N ARG A 221 24.34 -12.64 2.77
CA ARG A 221 25.76 -13.01 2.72
C ARG A 221 26.37 -13.05 4.12
N ASP A 222 26.11 -12.02 4.92
CA ASP A 222 26.69 -11.88 6.26
C ASP A 222 26.18 -12.96 7.24
N ALA A 223 25.03 -13.57 6.93
CA ALA A 223 24.43 -14.64 7.72
C ALA A 223 24.61 -16.04 7.10
N ASP A 224 25.42 -16.19 6.03
CA ASP A 224 25.56 -17.40 5.20
C ASP A 224 24.21 -18.11 4.96
N THR A 225 23.18 -17.33 4.63
CA THR A 225 21.80 -17.80 4.54
C THR A 225 21.26 -17.60 3.14
N ALA A 226 20.63 -18.62 2.56
CA ALA A 226 19.98 -18.55 1.26
C ALA A 226 18.72 -19.41 1.23
N MET A 227 17.63 -18.88 0.66
CA MET A 227 16.37 -19.58 0.48
C MET A 227 15.94 -19.55 -0.99
N ALA A 228 15.62 -20.72 -1.53
CA ALA A 228 15.09 -20.89 -2.87
C ALA A 228 13.56 -20.82 -2.88
N ARG A 229 13.01 -20.02 -3.81
CA ARG A 229 11.57 -19.80 -4.02
C ARG A 229 10.79 -19.56 -2.71
N PRO A 230 11.18 -18.57 -1.88
CA PRO A 230 10.45 -18.24 -0.68
C PRO A 230 9.02 -17.76 -0.99
N VAL A 231 8.06 -18.23 -0.21
CA VAL A 231 6.68 -17.75 -0.18
C VAL A 231 6.30 -17.43 1.26
N ALA A 232 5.79 -16.23 1.48
CA ALA A 232 5.27 -15.75 2.75
C ALA A 232 3.82 -15.32 2.58
N ALA A 233 2.87 -16.10 3.09
CA ALA A 233 1.47 -15.68 3.18
C ALA A 233 1.29 -14.86 4.47
N ILE A 234 1.06 -13.56 4.30
CA ILE A 234 0.99 -12.61 5.41
C ILE A 234 -0.49 -12.40 5.77
N ASP A 235 -0.80 -12.36 7.06
CA ASP A 235 -2.01 -11.78 7.62
C ASP A 235 -1.58 -10.78 8.71
N LEU A 236 -1.59 -9.50 8.36
CA LEU A 236 -1.05 -8.41 9.18
C LEU A 236 -2.17 -7.41 9.47
N THR A 237 -2.41 -7.11 10.74
CA THR A 237 -3.28 -6.01 11.17
C THR A 237 -2.43 -4.91 11.80
N LEU A 238 -2.64 -3.68 11.37
CA LEU A 238 -1.98 -2.49 11.91
C LEU A 238 -2.89 -1.76 12.90
N GLY A 239 -2.29 -1.18 13.95
CA GLY A 239 -2.98 -0.31 14.89
C GLY A 239 -3.46 0.99 14.22
N LYS A 240 -4.36 1.73 14.88
CA LYS A 240 -4.95 2.97 14.31
C LYS A 240 -3.91 4.04 13.92
N ALA A 241 -2.84 4.14 14.71
CA ALA A 241 -1.72 5.05 14.47
C ALA A 241 -0.61 4.44 13.60
N LEU A 242 -0.79 3.21 13.11
CA LEU A 242 0.18 2.43 12.32
C LEU A 242 1.52 2.16 13.04
N ASP A 243 1.55 2.30 14.36
CA ASP A 243 2.71 2.13 15.24
C ASP A 243 2.77 0.75 15.89
N ARG A 244 1.66 0.00 15.81
CA ARG A 244 1.52 -1.38 16.28
C ARG A 244 1.14 -2.31 15.15
N TRP A 245 1.54 -3.56 15.28
CA TRP A 245 1.20 -4.63 14.34
C TRP A 245 0.97 -5.94 15.08
N SER A 246 0.05 -6.72 14.55
CA SER A 246 -0.19 -8.09 15.00
C SER A 246 -0.67 -8.96 13.86
N GLY A 247 -0.47 -10.27 13.98
CA GLY A 247 -0.84 -11.19 12.93
C GLY A 247 0.03 -12.44 12.88
N HIS A 248 0.10 -13.03 11.70
CA HIS A 248 0.96 -14.17 11.44
C HIS A 248 1.48 -14.18 10.00
N VAL A 249 2.58 -14.90 9.79
CA VAL A 249 3.11 -15.23 8.47
C VAL A 249 3.25 -16.73 8.35
N ASP A 250 2.64 -17.30 7.31
CA ASP A 250 2.91 -18.67 6.88
C ASP A 250 4.03 -18.66 5.83
N LEU A 251 5.15 -19.26 6.19
CA LEU A 251 6.38 -19.33 5.41
C LEU A 251 6.50 -20.69 4.72
N SER A 252 7.01 -20.70 3.49
CA SER A 252 7.44 -21.90 2.81
C SER A 252 8.56 -21.60 1.82
N GLY A 253 9.31 -22.62 1.44
CA GLY A 253 10.33 -22.55 0.40
C GLY A 253 10.75 -23.95 -0.01
N GLU A 254 11.62 -24.05 -1.00
CA GLU A 254 12.09 -25.35 -1.49
C GLU A 254 13.29 -25.86 -0.72
N ALA A 255 14.21 -24.94 -0.40
CA ALA A 255 15.36 -25.22 0.42
C ALA A 255 15.79 -23.93 1.13
N LEU A 256 16.19 -24.08 2.39
CA LEU A 256 16.88 -23.05 3.14
C LEU A 256 18.26 -23.59 3.51
N LYS A 257 19.31 -22.89 3.10
CA LYS A 257 20.66 -23.09 3.62
C LYS A 257 20.95 -21.97 4.62
N SER A 258 21.52 -22.29 5.77
CA SER A 258 22.00 -21.32 6.74
C SER A 258 23.16 -21.90 7.53
N ASN A 259 24.33 -21.26 7.52
CA ASN A 259 25.51 -21.64 8.33
C ASN A 259 25.86 -23.14 8.26
N GLY A 260 25.92 -23.70 7.05
CA GLY A 260 26.20 -25.12 6.81
C GLY A 260 25.07 -26.11 7.14
N VAL A 261 23.91 -25.63 7.61
CA VAL A 261 22.67 -26.40 7.78
C VAL A 261 21.79 -26.21 6.55
N VAL A 262 21.14 -27.27 6.11
CA VAL A 262 20.16 -27.29 5.01
C VAL A 262 18.84 -27.83 5.53
N LEU A 263 17.77 -27.08 5.30
CA LEU A 263 16.39 -27.50 5.46
C LEU A 263 15.79 -27.78 4.10
N ALA A 264 15.30 -29.00 3.86
CA ALA A 264 14.56 -29.38 2.67
C ALA A 264 13.06 -29.12 2.86
N ALA A 265 12.45 -28.44 1.88
CA ALA A 265 11.04 -28.02 1.90
C ALA A 265 10.61 -27.41 3.24
N PRO A 266 11.30 -26.36 3.74
CA PRO A 266 10.93 -25.74 5.00
C PRO A 266 9.54 -25.12 4.90
N THR A 267 8.76 -25.27 5.96
CA THR A 267 7.48 -24.59 6.16
C THR A 267 7.46 -23.99 7.56
N GLY A 268 6.65 -22.98 7.79
CA GLY A 268 6.48 -22.48 9.13
C GLY A 268 5.33 -21.51 9.28
N ARG A 269 4.93 -21.30 10.53
CA ARG A 269 4.04 -20.22 10.94
C ARG A 269 4.74 -19.41 12.00
N VAL A 270 4.77 -18.09 11.80
CA VAL A 270 5.31 -17.14 12.76
C VAL A 270 4.18 -16.18 13.14
N ASP A 271 3.67 -16.31 14.36
CA ASP A 271 2.76 -15.34 14.96
C ASP A 271 3.59 -14.16 15.48
N PHE A 272 3.05 -12.95 15.42
CA PHE A 272 3.70 -11.75 15.96
C PHE A 272 2.68 -10.76 16.53
N ASP A 273 3.08 -10.04 17.57
CA ASP A 273 2.38 -8.87 18.13
C ASP A 273 3.44 -7.91 18.68
N GLY A 274 3.33 -6.62 18.35
CA GLY A 274 4.25 -5.64 18.87
C GLY A 274 4.17 -4.24 18.26
N SER A 275 5.26 -3.52 18.45
CA SER A 275 5.56 -2.20 17.91
C SER A 275 7.07 -2.11 17.64
N ALA A 276 7.54 -0.93 17.20
CA ALA A 276 8.97 -0.70 16.96
C ALA A 276 9.84 -0.90 18.21
N ALA A 277 9.28 -0.70 19.41
CA ALA A 277 10.03 -0.82 20.67
C ALA A 277 10.14 -2.27 21.17
N ALA A 278 9.13 -3.10 20.90
CA ALA A 278 9.09 -4.48 21.34
C ALA A 278 8.15 -5.32 20.46
N ILE A 279 8.60 -6.51 20.08
CA ILE A 279 7.83 -7.46 19.29
C ILE A 279 8.03 -8.86 19.86
N GLN A 280 6.96 -9.63 19.91
CA GLN A 280 7.00 -11.00 20.42
C GLN A 280 6.06 -11.89 19.65
N GLY A 281 6.24 -13.19 19.82
CA GLY A 281 5.37 -14.14 19.18
C GLY A 281 5.77 -15.58 19.40
N ARG A 282 5.18 -16.44 18.57
CA ARG A 282 5.49 -17.86 18.53
C ARG A 282 5.89 -18.25 17.13
N ALA A 283 6.77 -19.22 17.02
CA ALA A 283 7.17 -19.79 15.76
C ALA A 283 6.97 -21.30 15.81
N ARG A 284 6.43 -21.85 14.73
CA ARG A 284 6.49 -23.28 14.43
C ARG A 284 7.14 -23.41 13.07
N LEU A 285 8.32 -24.01 13.00
CA LEU A 285 9.03 -24.32 11.76
C LEU A 285 9.08 -25.82 11.59
N ASN A 286 8.93 -26.31 10.37
CA ASN A 286 9.07 -27.71 10.01
C ASN A 286 9.95 -27.83 8.77
N ALA A 287 10.66 -28.94 8.64
CA ALA A 287 11.39 -29.30 7.44
C ALA A 287 11.27 -30.81 7.21
N GLN A 288 11.24 -31.24 5.94
CA GLN A 288 11.25 -32.67 5.64
C GLN A 288 12.58 -33.30 6.06
N VAL A 289 13.67 -32.58 5.84
CA VAL A 289 15.01 -32.96 6.25
C VAL A 289 15.71 -31.73 6.79
N LEU A 290 16.35 -31.88 7.95
CA LEU A 290 17.38 -30.98 8.45
C LEU A 290 18.70 -31.72 8.37
N ALA A 291 19.64 -31.23 7.56
CA ALA A 291 20.96 -31.83 7.39
C ALA A 291 22.04 -30.78 7.66
N GLY A 292 23.09 -31.16 8.38
CA GLY A 292 24.20 -30.27 8.68
C GLY A 292 25.17 -30.92 9.65
N ASN A 293 26.45 -30.55 9.58
CA ASN A 293 27.49 -31.01 10.51
C ASN A 293 27.58 -32.54 10.66
N GLY A 294 27.35 -33.29 9.58
CA GLY A 294 27.37 -34.75 9.59
C GLY A 294 26.17 -35.40 10.31
N ALA A 295 25.11 -34.65 10.58
CA ALA A 295 23.85 -35.16 11.09
C ALA A 295 22.72 -34.90 10.09
N GLN A 296 21.76 -35.81 10.06
CA GLN A 296 20.52 -35.67 9.31
C GLN A 296 19.35 -36.05 10.23
N LEU A 297 18.33 -35.20 10.26
CA LEU A 297 17.10 -35.40 11.01
C LEU A 297 15.92 -35.28 10.03
N GLU A 298 15.08 -36.31 9.96
CA GLU A 298 13.86 -36.30 9.14
C GLU A 298 12.68 -35.71 9.92
N HIS A 299 11.73 -35.08 9.23
CA HIS A 299 10.55 -34.45 9.83
C HIS A 299 10.90 -33.55 11.02
N ALA A 300 11.95 -32.73 10.87
CA ALA A 300 12.38 -31.81 11.91
C ALA A 300 11.30 -30.77 12.16
N ALA A 301 11.00 -30.50 13.42
CA ALA A 301 10.07 -29.48 13.86
C ALA A 301 10.66 -28.66 15.00
N LEU A 302 10.63 -27.34 14.87
CA LEU A 302 11.01 -26.40 15.92
C LEU A 302 9.77 -25.63 16.32
N THR A 303 9.37 -25.69 17.59
CA THR A 303 8.29 -24.86 18.14
C THR A 303 8.82 -24.04 19.29
N GLY A 304 8.53 -22.74 19.32
CA GLY A 304 9.02 -21.88 20.38
C GLY A 304 8.32 -20.53 20.45
N ALA A 305 8.65 -19.79 21.50
CA ALA A 305 8.34 -18.39 21.67
C ALA A 305 9.60 -17.55 21.44
N TRP A 306 9.41 -16.35 20.94
CA TRP A 306 10.47 -15.39 20.70
C TRP A 306 10.01 -14.00 21.10
N SER A 307 10.97 -13.16 21.51
CA SER A 307 10.73 -11.74 21.75
C SER A 307 11.99 -10.93 21.49
N PHE A 308 11.79 -9.71 21.01
CA PHE A 308 12.79 -8.68 20.84
C PHE A 308 12.31 -7.42 21.55
N LYS A 309 13.17 -6.81 22.36
CA LYS A 309 12.89 -5.56 23.07
C LYS A 309 14.18 -4.73 23.13
N GLY A 310 14.24 -3.65 22.35
CA GLY A 310 15.50 -2.96 22.10
C GLY A 310 16.52 -3.94 21.51
N ASP A 311 17.72 -4.01 22.12
CA ASP A 311 18.79 -4.94 21.71
C ASP A 311 18.66 -6.35 22.33
N GLU A 312 17.68 -6.56 23.21
CA GLU A 312 17.50 -7.83 23.88
C GLU A 312 16.65 -8.78 23.03
N ALA A 313 17.25 -9.90 22.63
CA ALA A 313 16.58 -11.00 21.93
C ALA A 313 16.45 -12.22 22.85
N ARG A 314 15.24 -12.74 23.03
CA ARG A 314 14.99 -14.01 23.72
C ARG A 314 14.31 -14.98 22.77
N VAL A 315 14.82 -16.21 22.73
CA VAL A 315 14.21 -17.32 22.00
C VAL A 315 14.21 -18.54 22.91
N GLN A 316 13.04 -19.16 23.07
CA GLN A 316 12.88 -20.41 23.81
C GLN A 316 12.03 -21.35 22.97
N GLY A 317 12.50 -22.59 22.79
CA GLY A 317 11.76 -23.56 22.01
C GLY A 317 12.26 -24.98 22.20
N GLN A 318 11.54 -25.90 21.56
CA GLN A 318 11.85 -27.31 21.51
C GLN A 318 12.04 -27.74 20.06
N LEU A 319 13.16 -28.40 19.78
CA LEU A 319 13.44 -29.08 18.53
C LEU A 319 13.06 -30.55 18.69
N SER A 320 12.33 -31.09 17.71
CA SER A 320 11.99 -32.50 17.60
C SER A 320 12.17 -32.99 16.17
N GLY A 321 12.19 -34.30 15.97
CA GLY A 321 12.26 -34.91 14.65
C GLY A 321 12.25 -36.44 14.74
N ARG A 322 12.37 -37.09 13.60
CA ARG A 322 12.42 -38.55 13.46
C ARG A 322 13.71 -38.96 12.76
N GLN A 323 14.15 -40.19 13.02
CA GLN A 323 15.28 -40.81 12.33
C GLN A 323 16.54 -39.94 12.29
N LEU A 324 17.14 -39.68 13.47
CA LEU A 324 18.45 -39.04 13.52
C LEU A 324 19.50 -40.00 12.96
N ARG A 325 20.08 -39.64 11.81
CA ARG A 325 21.24 -40.32 11.23
C ARG A 325 22.47 -39.47 11.46
N LEU A 326 23.48 -40.05 12.09
CA LEU A 326 24.79 -39.44 12.21
C LEU A 326 25.68 -40.11 11.18
N SER A 327 26.26 -39.33 10.27
CA SER A 327 27.33 -39.84 9.42
C SER A 327 28.51 -40.16 10.33
N SER A 328 28.76 -41.44 10.58
CA SER A 328 30.04 -41.87 11.12
C SER A 328 31.08 -41.50 10.07
N ARG A 329 31.73 -40.35 10.22
CA ARG A 329 33.11 -40.27 9.76
C ARG A 329 33.82 -41.28 10.63
N ASP A 330 33.97 -42.51 10.14
CA ASP A 330 34.96 -43.44 10.66
C ASP A 330 36.27 -43.08 9.94
N PRO A 331 37.11 -42.19 10.52
CA PRO A 331 38.40 -41.85 9.92
C PRO A 331 39.34 -43.06 9.81
N LEU A 332 38.96 -44.22 10.38
CA LEU A 332 39.72 -45.46 10.35
C LEU A 332 39.20 -46.47 9.30
N ALA A 333 38.08 -46.21 8.63
CA ALA A 333 37.57 -47.11 7.58
C ALA A 333 38.53 -47.21 6.39
N THR A 334 39.14 -46.09 5.98
CA THR A 334 40.19 -46.06 4.95
C THR A 334 41.48 -46.75 5.39
N LEU A 335 41.79 -46.73 6.69
CA LEU A 335 42.95 -47.44 7.25
C LEU A 335 42.74 -48.96 7.30
N ARG A 336 41.50 -49.42 7.51
CA ARG A 336 41.15 -50.85 7.49
C ARG A 336 41.19 -51.44 6.08
N GLU A 337 40.86 -50.68 5.03
CA GLU A 337 41.01 -51.14 3.64
C GLU A 337 42.49 -51.26 3.23
N SER A 338 43.37 -50.37 3.71
CA SER A 338 44.82 -50.47 3.46
C SER A 338 45.52 -51.59 4.23
N ALA A 339 44.97 -52.05 5.36
CA ALA A 339 45.53 -53.16 6.13
C ALA A 339 45.07 -54.55 5.64
N ALA A 340 44.01 -54.60 4.82
CA ALA A 340 43.53 -55.84 4.18
C ALA A 340 44.22 -56.13 2.82
N ALA A 341 45.05 -55.22 2.33
CA ALA A 341 45.81 -55.35 1.09
C ALA A 341 47.32 -55.39 1.38
N THR A 342 47.78 -56.41 2.09
CA THR A 342 49.20 -56.81 2.07
C THR A 342 49.27 -58.34 2.20
N PRO A 343 49.80 -59.07 1.20
CA PRO A 343 49.77 -60.53 1.14
C PRO A 343 50.68 -61.21 2.17
#